data_AF-A0A9W4TIN9-F1
#
_entry.id   AF-A0A9W4TIN9-F1
#
_cell.length_a   1.000
_cell.length_b   1.000
_cell.length_c   1.000
_cell.angle_alpha   90.00
_cell.angle_beta   90.00
_cell.angle_gamma   90.00
#
_symmetry.space_group_name_H-M   'P 1'
#
loop_
_entity.id
_entity.type
_entity.pdbx_description
1 polymer ?
#
loop_
_entity_poly.entity_id
_entity_poly.type
_entity_poly.pdbx_seq_one_letter_code
_entity_poly.pdbx_strand_id
1 'polypeptide(L)'
;MIRNWKKFNETGIYISVDILDSHLPNFDKIETSIRNEFLKGKKQGIYWEYNGQKIAISDENGSVEGFPISTLQYVIAIFQNSKIYPHPNNAVIFNLDGTVNKILKIPKFKSELILEQIEKQNESNPPIESFLRDKRLCYNHYKRFINDKGVELDILDIDYELEYTESQILDPYTLELTDFLNARFDRYYYWNEKYNP
;
A
#
# COMPACT_ATOMS: atom_id res chain seq x y z
N MET A 1 19.35 0.39 -10.90
CA MET A 1 18.13 1.21 -11.17
C MET A 1 17.03 0.26 -11.61
N ILE A 2 15.81 0.45 -11.11
CA ILE A 2 14.63 -0.34 -11.49
C ILE A 2 14.31 -0.09 -12.97
N ARG A 3 14.00 -1.14 -13.72
CA ARG A 3 13.58 -1.08 -15.13
C ARG A 3 12.36 -1.96 -15.36
N ASN A 4 11.64 -1.69 -16.46
CA ASN A 4 10.59 -2.56 -16.98
C ASN A 4 9.53 -2.94 -15.92
N TRP A 5 9.13 -1.99 -15.09
CA TRP A 5 8.12 -2.23 -14.06
C TRP A 5 6.78 -2.61 -14.68
N LYS A 6 6.21 -3.72 -14.22
CA LYS A 6 4.93 -4.23 -14.68
C LYS A 6 4.08 -4.74 -13.53
N LYS A 7 2.76 -4.68 -13.69
CA LYS A 7 1.81 -5.48 -12.91
C LYS A 7 1.28 -6.61 -13.78
N PHE A 8 0.93 -7.73 -13.19
CA PHE A 8 0.32 -8.85 -13.89
C PHE A 8 -0.85 -9.46 -13.12
N ASN A 9 -1.78 -10.04 -13.85
CA ASN A 9 -2.91 -10.79 -13.29
C ASN A 9 -2.69 -12.30 -13.43
N GLU A 10 -3.58 -13.09 -12.84
CA GLU A 10 -3.57 -14.55 -12.86
C GLU A 10 -3.77 -15.16 -14.25
N THR A 11 -4.27 -14.39 -15.22
CA THR A 11 -4.39 -14.83 -16.62
C THR A 11 -3.13 -14.55 -17.44
N GLY A 12 -2.06 -14.02 -16.82
CA GLY A 12 -0.79 -13.75 -17.47
C GLY A 12 -0.76 -12.47 -18.32
N ILE A 13 -1.73 -11.57 -18.14
CA ILE A 13 -1.74 -10.25 -18.79
C ILE A 13 -0.84 -9.31 -17.99
N TYR A 14 0.03 -8.59 -18.70
CA TYR A 14 0.95 -7.61 -18.12
C TYR A 14 0.56 -6.20 -18.52
N ILE A 15 0.64 -5.28 -17.56
CA ILE A 15 0.55 -3.85 -17.80
C ILE A 15 1.85 -3.16 -17.37
N SER A 16 2.43 -2.37 -18.26
CA SER A 16 3.59 -1.54 -17.94
C SER A 16 3.15 -0.31 -17.16
N VAL A 17 3.93 0.07 -16.15
CA VAL A 17 3.63 1.25 -15.33
C VAL A 17 4.86 2.15 -15.27
N ASP A 18 4.64 3.45 -15.47
CA ASP A 18 5.68 4.44 -15.30
C ASP A 18 5.86 4.76 -13.81
N ILE A 19 7.00 4.33 -13.26
CA ILE A 19 7.30 4.52 -11.83
C ILE A 19 7.82 5.93 -11.50
N LEU A 20 8.12 6.73 -12.53
CA LEU A 20 8.56 8.12 -12.39
C LEU A 20 7.40 9.11 -12.46
N ASP A 21 6.25 8.67 -12.97
CA ASP A 21 5.02 9.47 -13.07
C ASP A 21 3.93 8.87 -12.16
N SER A 22 4.21 8.84 -10.86
CA SER A 22 3.40 8.22 -9.82
C SER A 22 2.03 8.87 -9.60
N HIS A 23 1.79 10.06 -10.15
CA HIS A 23 0.61 10.90 -9.89
C HIS A 23 -0.52 10.76 -10.92
N LEU A 24 -0.27 10.13 -12.06
CA LEU A 24 -1.33 9.81 -13.02
C LEU A 24 -1.91 8.42 -12.75
N PRO A 25 -3.21 8.18 -13.01
CA PRO A 25 -3.72 6.83 -13.07
C PRO A 25 -2.96 6.11 -14.17
N ASN A 26 -2.02 5.25 -13.79
CA ASN A 26 -1.16 4.50 -14.71
C ASN A 26 -1.94 3.71 -15.77
N PHE A 27 -3.23 3.52 -15.53
CA PHE A 27 -4.22 2.92 -16.41
C PHE A 27 -4.67 3.78 -17.60
N ASP A 28 -4.45 5.09 -17.60
CA ASP A 28 -4.92 5.96 -18.68
C ASP A 28 -3.95 6.00 -19.87
N LYS A 29 -2.70 5.55 -19.66
CA LYS A 29 -1.68 5.39 -20.71
C LYS A 29 -1.69 3.98 -21.35
N ILE A 30 -2.51 3.07 -20.84
CA ILE A 30 -2.59 1.68 -21.32
C ILE A 30 -3.75 1.56 -22.30
N GLU A 31 -3.56 0.81 -23.39
CA GLU A 31 -4.62 0.52 -24.35
C GLU A 31 -5.86 -0.07 -23.64
N THR A 32 -7.03 0.49 -23.91
CA THR A 32 -8.29 0.15 -23.24
C THR A 32 -8.60 -1.36 -23.29
N SER A 33 -8.27 -2.03 -24.40
CA SER A 33 -8.43 -3.47 -24.57
C SER A 33 -7.63 -4.26 -23.53
N ILE A 34 -6.32 -4.00 -23.43
CA ILE A 34 -5.39 -4.62 -22.48
C ILE A 34 -5.79 -4.31 -21.04
N ARG A 35 -6.16 -3.05 -20.77
CA ARG A 35 -6.65 -2.65 -19.44
C ARG A 35 -7.88 -3.45 -19.03
N ASN A 36 -8.86 -3.59 -19.93
CA ASN A 36 -10.09 -4.34 -19.64
C ASN A 36 -9.81 -5.82 -19.43
N GLU A 37 -8.90 -6.41 -20.20
CA GLU A 37 -8.47 -7.80 -19.99
C GLU A 37 -7.75 -7.98 -18.65
N PHE A 38 -6.84 -7.07 -18.31
CA PHE A 38 -6.16 -7.09 -17.03
C PHE A 38 -7.14 -7.05 -15.86
N LEU A 39 -8.14 -6.15 -15.91
CA LEU A 39 -9.13 -5.95 -14.86
C LEU A 39 -10.15 -7.10 -14.71
N LYS A 40 -10.30 -7.98 -15.71
CA LYS A 40 -11.10 -9.20 -15.58
C LYS A 40 -10.45 -10.22 -14.65
N GLY A 41 -9.15 -10.11 -14.45
CA GLY A 41 -8.38 -10.98 -13.57
C GLY A 41 -8.09 -10.36 -12.20
N LYS A 42 -7.84 -11.24 -11.23
CA LYS A 42 -7.19 -10.95 -9.95
C LYS A 42 -5.74 -10.51 -10.17
N LYS A 43 -5.40 -9.33 -9.65
CA LYS A 43 -4.04 -8.75 -9.70
C LYS A 43 -3.05 -9.63 -8.93
N GLN A 44 -2.36 -10.52 -9.62
CA GLN A 44 -1.60 -11.60 -9.00
C GLN A 44 -0.21 -11.15 -8.52
N GLY A 45 0.38 -10.14 -9.15
CA GLY A 45 1.76 -9.80 -8.88
C GLY A 45 2.30 -8.53 -9.52
N ILE A 46 3.55 -8.25 -9.14
CA ILE A 46 4.38 -7.18 -9.66
C ILE A 46 5.70 -7.75 -10.17
N TYR A 47 6.26 -7.09 -11.18
CA TYR A 47 7.49 -7.49 -11.85
C TYR A 47 8.37 -6.28 -12.10
N TRP A 48 9.68 -6.46 -11.97
CA TRP A 48 10.66 -5.46 -12.40
C TRP A 48 12.00 -6.10 -12.74
N GLU A 49 12.88 -5.30 -13.33
CA GLU A 49 14.27 -5.68 -13.60
C GLU A 49 15.23 -4.83 -12.76
N TYR A 50 16.21 -5.51 -12.17
CA TYR A 50 17.27 -4.88 -11.39
C TYR A 50 18.58 -5.65 -11.59
N ASN A 51 19.66 -4.94 -11.92
CA ASN A 51 20.99 -5.50 -12.19
C ASN A 51 20.98 -6.67 -13.21
N GLY A 52 20.15 -6.57 -14.26
CA GLY A 52 20.03 -7.60 -15.30
C GLY A 52 19.23 -8.84 -14.88
N GLN A 53 18.75 -8.90 -13.64
CA GLN A 53 17.87 -9.95 -13.15
C GLN A 53 16.42 -9.54 -13.28
N LYS A 54 15.56 -10.54 -13.47
CA LYS A 54 14.11 -10.42 -13.51
C LYS A 54 13.56 -10.80 -12.14
N ILE A 55 12.84 -9.88 -11.51
CA ILE A 55 12.27 -10.07 -10.18
C ILE A 55 10.76 -10.04 -10.30
N ALA A 56 10.09 -10.97 -9.64
CA ALA A 56 8.64 -11.04 -9.57
C ALA A 56 8.20 -11.39 -8.15
N ILE A 57 7.17 -10.70 -7.66
CA ILE A 57 6.49 -11.00 -6.42
C ILE A 57 5.03 -11.29 -6.76
N SER A 58 4.53 -12.45 -6.32
CA SER A 58 3.17 -12.89 -6.60
C SER A 58 2.56 -13.67 -5.44
N ASP A 59 1.23 -13.77 -5.47
CA ASP A 59 0.47 -14.67 -4.61
C ASP A 59 -0.61 -15.37 -5.41
N GLU A 60 -0.58 -16.70 -5.44
CA GLU A 60 -1.58 -17.51 -6.14
C GLU A 60 -2.96 -17.45 -5.47
N ASN A 61 -3.00 -17.32 -4.14
CA ASN A 61 -4.23 -17.28 -3.35
C ASN A 61 -4.78 -15.84 -3.25
N GLY A 62 -3.88 -14.86 -3.16
CA GLY A 62 -4.22 -13.45 -2.94
C GLY A 62 -4.14 -12.58 -4.19
N SER A 63 -4.20 -11.28 -3.98
CA SER A 63 -3.74 -10.26 -4.93
C SER A 63 -2.58 -9.48 -4.34
N VAL A 64 -1.68 -9.02 -5.20
CA VAL A 64 -0.51 -8.24 -4.80
C VAL A 64 -0.56 -6.90 -5.51
N GLU A 65 -0.59 -5.84 -4.73
CA GLU A 65 -0.41 -4.47 -5.20
C GLU A 65 0.91 -3.94 -4.68
N GLY A 66 1.74 -3.40 -5.54
CA GLY A 66 3.01 -2.85 -5.08
C GLY A 66 3.57 -1.80 -6.00
N PHE A 67 4.57 -1.11 -5.48
CA PHE A 67 5.26 -0.02 -6.15
C PHE A 67 6.61 0.24 -5.47
N PRO A 68 7.60 0.82 -6.16
CA PRO A 68 8.79 1.32 -5.49
C PRO A 68 8.42 2.43 -4.48
N ILE A 69 9.18 2.59 -3.41
CA ILE A 69 9.08 3.79 -2.56
C ILE A 69 9.71 5.00 -3.27
N SER A 70 9.45 6.22 -2.80
CA SER A 70 9.91 7.49 -3.40
C SER A 70 11.42 7.51 -3.70
N THR A 71 12.25 6.98 -2.81
CA THR A 71 13.71 6.90 -3.00
C THR A 71 14.16 5.89 -4.05
N LEU A 72 13.25 5.05 -4.55
CA LEU A 72 13.49 3.94 -5.48
C LEU A 72 14.48 2.89 -4.96
N GLN A 73 14.76 2.86 -3.65
CA GLN A 73 15.68 1.91 -3.02
C GLN A 73 15.00 0.63 -2.54
N TYR A 74 13.68 0.67 -2.36
CA TYR A 74 12.88 -0.45 -1.91
C TYR A 74 11.59 -0.54 -2.71
N VAL A 75 10.95 -1.71 -2.64
CA VAL A 75 9.62 -1.97 -3.19
C VAL A 75 8.70 -2.31 -2.04
N ILE A 76 7.56 -1.62 -1.96
CA ILE A 76 6.49 -2.01 -1.05
C ILE A 76 5.43 -2.80 -1.81
N ALA A 77 4.95 -3.89 -1.21
CA ALA A 77 3.83 -4.66 -1.71
C ALA A 77 2.83 -4.94 -0.59
N ILE A 78 1.55 -4.73 -0.90
CA ILE A 78 0.40 -5.02 -0.06
C ILE A 78 -0.29 -6.26 -0.62
N PHE A 79 -0.41 -7.27 0.23
CA PHE A 79 -1.00 -8.55 -0.09
C PHE A 79 -2.45 -8.59 0.40
N GLN A 80 -3.42 -8.81 -0.49
CA GLN A 80 -4.82 -8.99 -0.10
C GLN A 80 -5.21 -10.46 -0.24
N ASN A 81 -5.94 -10.99 0.75
CA ASN A 81 -6.35 -12.40 0.80
C ASN A 81 -5.18 -13.40 0.71
N SER A 82 -4.01 -12.99 1.21
CA SER A 82 -2.79 -13.81 1.19
C SER A 82 -2.74 -14.79 2.34
N LYS A 83 -2.19 -15.98 2.07
CA LYS A 83 -1.84 -16.97 3.11
C LYS A 83 -0.42 -16.77 3.65
N ILE A 84 0.48 -16.20 2.86
CA ILE A 84 1.90 -15.99 3.22
C ILE A 84 2.09 -14.71 4.02
N TYR A 85 1.36 -13.64 3.68
CA TYR A 85 1.35 -12.36 4.38
C TYR A 85 -0.10 -11.98 4.70
N PRO A 86 -0.73 -12.68 5.66
CA PRO A 86 -2.12 -12.44 6.00
C PRO A 86 -2.29 -11.09 6.71
N HIS A 87 -3.52 -10.59 6.71
CA HIS A 87 -3.92 -9.49 7.58
C HIS A 87 -3.60 -9.82 9.06
N PRO A 88 -3.23 -8.83 9.89
CA PRO A 88 -3.24 -7.40 9.58
C PRO A 88 -1.90 -6.88 9.01
N ASN A 89 -0.84 -7.68 9.09
CA ASN A 89 0.53 -7.29 8.73
C ASN A 89 0.86 -7.67 7.28
N ASN A 90 -0.01 -7.27 6.36
CA ASN A 90 0.00 -7.69 4.97
C ASN A 90 0.80 -6.78 4.02
N ALA A 91 1.45 -5.74 4.55
CA ALA A 91 2.39 -4.91 3.80
C ALA A 91 3.83 -5.37 4.05
N VAL A 92 4.57 -5.59 2.97
CA VAL A 92 5.94 -6.09 2.99
C VAL A 92 6.82 -5.17 2.14
N ILE A 93 7.98 -4.83 2.69
CA ILE A 93 9.02 -4.09 2.00
C ILE A 93 10.08 -5.09 1.54
N PHE A 94 10.41 -5.02 0.26
CA PHE A 94 11.40 -5.83 -0.41
C PHE A 94 12.60 -4.97 -0.81
N ASN A 95 13.78 -5.59 -0.78
CA ASN A 95 14.95 -5.08 -1.48
C ASN A 95 14.72 -5.18 -3.00
N LEU A 96 15.51 -4.45 -3.79
CA LEU A 96 15.37 -4.43 -5.25
C LEU A 96 15.70 -5.77 -5.93
N ASP A 97 16.35 -6.69 -5.23
CA ASP A 97 16.60 -8.06 -5.69
C ASP A 97 15.43 -9.02 -5.38
N GLY A 98 14.34 -8.52 -4.75
CA GLY A 98 13.16 -9.30 -4.40
C GLY A 98 13.24 -10.03 -3.07
N THR A 99 14.34 -9.89 -2.32
CA THR A 99 14.43 -10.44 -0.95
C THR A 99 13.60 -9.60 0.03
N VAL A 100 12.99 -10.26 1.02
CA VAL A 100 12.20 -9.58 2.05
C VAL A 100 13.14 -8.74 2.91
N ASN A 101 12.87 -7.44 3.00
CA ASN A 101 13.56 -6.53 3.92
C ASN A 101 12.81 -6.46 5.26
N LYS A 102 11.50 -6.19 5.20
CA LYS A 102 10.69 -5.95 6.39
C LYS A 102 9.22 -6.28 6.16
N ILE A 103 8.58 -6.90 7.16
CA ILE A 103 7.12 -7.04 7.22
C ILE A 103 6.61 -5.93 8.14
N LEU A 104 5.74 -5.06 7.64
CA LEU A 104 5.22 -3.95 8.42
C LEU A 104 4.18 -4.44 9.43
N LYS A 105 4.38 -4.06 10.69
CA LYS A 105 3.37 -4.24 11.74
C LYS A 105 2.40 -3.08 11.70
N ILE A 106 1.14 -3.30 12.05
CA ILE A 106 0.20 -2.18 12.23
C ILE A 106 0.74 -1.23 13.31
N PRO A 107 0.90 0.07 13.00
CA PRO A 107 1.33 1.07 13.97
C PRO A 107 0.15 1.48 14.86
N LYS A 108 0.43 2.29 15.88
CA LYS A 108 -0.64 2.97 16.60
C LYS A 108 -1.36 3.94 15.67
N PHE A 109 -2.68 3.93 15.72
CA PHE A 109 -3.51 4.99 15.14
C PHE A 109 -3.27 6.32 15.87
N LYS A 110 -3.38 7.40 15.13
CA LYS A 110 -3.14 8.77 15.59
C LYS A 110 -4.33 9.70 15.31
N SER A 111 -5.24 9.29 14.44
CA SER A 111 -6.47 10.00 14.11
C SER A 111 -7.40 10.04 15.32
N GLU A 112 -7.81 11.24 15.72
CA GLU A 112 -8.78 11.44 16.82
C GLU A 112 -10.07 10.65 16.58
N LEU A 113 -10.58 10.65 15.35
CA LEU A 113 -11.77 9.91 14.94
C LEU A 113 -11.66 8.40 15.23
N ILE A 114 -10.51 7.80 14.90
CA ILE A 114 -10.28 6.36 15.13
C ILE A 114 -10.00 6.09 16.60
N LEU A 115 -9.24 6.97 17.26
CA LEU A 115 -8.95 6.87 18.69
C LEU A 115 -10.23 6.92 19.54
N GLU A 116 -11.18 7.80 19.20
CA GLU A 116 -12.49 7.83 19.85
C GLU A 116 -13.26 6.52 19.68
N GLN A 117 -13.18 5.90 18.49
CA GLN A 117 -13.86 4.64 18.22
C GLN A 117 -13.23 3.49 19.01
N ILE A 118 -11.90 3.41 19.05
CA ILE A 118 -11.14 2.45 19.88
C ILE A 118 -11.52 2.61 21.36
N GLU A 119 -11.63 3.85 21.85
CA GLU A 119 -12.04 4.13 23.23
C GLU A 119 -13.50 3.70 23.50
N LYS A 120 -14.44 4.05 22.59
CA LYS A 120 -15.85 3.65 22.69
C LYS A 120 -16.02 2.13 22.75
N GLN A 121 -15.14 1.39 22.07
CA GLN A 121 -15.14 -0.08 22.06
C GLN A 121 -14.27 -0.70 23.16
N ASN A 122 -13.58 0.11 23.97
CA ASN A 122 -12.66 -0.32 25.02
C ASN A 122 -11.54 -1.25 24.48
N GLU A 123 -10.97 -0.89 23.33
CA GLU A 123 -9.91 -1.64 22.65
C GLU A 123 -8.51 -1.09 22.93
N SER A 124 -7.49 -1.87 22.60
CA SER A 124 -6.10 -1.40 22.60
C SER A 124 -5.78 -0.63 21.31
N ASN A 125 -4.72 0.19 21.32
CA ASN A 125 -4.21 0.85 20.12
C ASN A 125 -2.79 0.33 19.77
N PRO A 126 -2.61 -0.37 18.65
CA PRO A 126 -3.64 -0.79 17.69
C PRO A 126 -4.51 -1.96 18.19
N PRO A 127 -5.75 -2.11 17.69
CA PRO A 127 -6.73 -3.09 18.16
C PRO A 127 -6.51 -4.50 17.58
N ILE A 128 -5.31 -5.06 17.84
CA ILE A 128 -4.87 -6.35 17.28
C ILE A 128 -5.76 -7.52 17.74
N GLU A 129 -6.25 -7.48 18.98
CA GLU A 129 -7.10 -8.56 19.51
C GLU A 129 -8.46 -8.61 18.81
N SER A 130 -9.03 -7.46 18.51
CA SER A 130 -10.33 -7.38 17.81
C SER A 130 -10.23 -7.77 16.34
N PHE A 131 -9.07 -7.56 15.71
CA PHE A 131 -8.82 -8.14 14.38
C PHE A 131 -9.02 -9.66 14.36
N LEU A 132 -8.63 -10.39 15.41
CA LEU A 132 -8.78 -11.85 15.45
C LEU A 132 -10.25 -12.29 15.38
N ARG A 133 -11.20 -11.40 15.71
CA ARG A 133 -12.63 -11.64 15.65
C ARG A 133 -13.23 -11.28 14.30
N ASP A 134 -12.97 -10.06 13.82
CA ASP A 134 -13.72 -9.50 12.69
C ASP A 134 -12.91 -9.33 11.39
N LYS A 135 -11.57 -9.50 11.45
CA LYS A 135 -10.62 -9.44 10.32
C LYS A 135 -10.60 -8.13 9.51
N ARG A 136 -10.84 -6.98 10.15
CA ARG A 136 -10.97 -5.67 9.46
C ARG A 136 -9.85 -4.67 9.74
N LEU A 137 -8.67 -5.17 10.05
CA LEU A 137 -7.48 -4.36 10.30
C LEU A 137 -6.43 -4.81 9.30
N CYS A 138 -6.02 -3.93 8.39
CA CYS A 138 -4.99 -4.25 7.40
C CYS A 138 -4.45 -3.01 6.72
N TYR A 139 -3.33 -3.18 6.02
CA TYR A 139 -2.92 -2.24 5.00
C TYR A 139 -3.78 -2.44 3.75
N ASN A 140 -4.30 -1.34 3.22
CA ASN A 140 -5.20 -1.35 2.07
C ASN A 140 -4.53 -0.81 0.81
N HIS A 141 -3.92 0.37 0.92
CA HIS A 141 -3.38 1.08 -0.22
C HIS A 141 -2.02 1.71 0.09
N TYR A 142 -1.20 1.83 -0.95
CA TYR A 142 0.02 2.62 -0.95
C TYR A 142 -0.07 3.64 -2.07
N LYS A 143 0.29 4.89 -1.78
CA LYS A 143 0.30 5.99 -2.74
C LYS A 143 1.50 6.89 -2.47
N ARG A 144 1.90 7.62 -3.51
CA ARG A 144 2.86 8.72 -3.39
C ARG A 144 2.16 10.05 -3.54
N PHE A 145 2.59 11.03 -2.78
CA PHE A 145 2.01 12.36 -2.77
C PHE A 145 3.13 13.40 -2.73
N ILE A 146 3.06 14.42 -3.58
CA ILE A 146 3.98 15.56 -3.51
C ILE A 146 3.27 16.66 -2.71
N ASN A 147 3.92 17.13 -1.66
CA ASN A 147 3.43 18.29 -0.90
C ASN A 147 3.84 19.63 -1.55
N ASP A 148 3.38 20.74 -0.97
CA ASP A 148 3.66 22.12 -1.43
C ASP A 148 5.13 22.47 -1.58
N LYS A 149 5.99 21.76 -0.86
CA LYS A 149 7.44 21.98 -0.88
C LYS A 149 8.11 21.15 -1.98
N GLY A 150 7.35 20.44 -2.81
CA GLY A 150 7.87 19.55 -3.83
C GLY A 150 8.46 18.25 -3.27
N VAL A 151 8.17 17.90 -2.01
CA VAL A 151 8.68 16.67 -1.39
C VAL A 151 7.69 15.54 -1.64
N GLU A 152 8.16 14.46 -2.27
CA GLU A 152 7.40 13.22 -2.45
C GLU A 152 7.36 12.44 -1.13
N LEU A 153 6.16 12.08 -0.69
CA LEU A 153 5.85 11.35 0.52
C LEU A 153 5.30 9.97 0.14
N ASP A 154 5.80 8.94 0.81
CA ASP A 154 5.29 7.58 0.73
C ASP A 154 4.17 7.42 1.77
N ILE A 155 2.96 7.06 1.34
CA ILE A 155 1.78 6.98 2.21
C ILE A 155 1.20 5.59 2.18
N LEU A 156 0.90 5.05 3.35
CA LEU A 156 0.17 3.81 3.55
C LEU A 156 -1.16 4.08 4.21
N ASP A 157 -2.21 3.54 3.62
CA ASP A 157 -3.57 3.56 4.14
C ASP A 157 -3.82 2.29 4.96
N ILE A 158 -4.25 2.48 6.20
CA ILE A 158 -4.55 1.43 7.17
C ILE A 158 -6.06 1.46 7.42
N ASP A 159 -6.74 0.38 7.06
CA ASP A 159 -8.16 0.23 7.35
C ASP A 159 -8.37 -0.26 8.78
N TYR A 160 -9.38 0.30 9.44
CA TYR A 160 -9.92 -0.11 10.72
C TYR A 160 -11.45 -0.19 10.61
N GLU A 161 -11.99 -1.38 10.86
CA GLU A 161 -13.40 -1.68 10.57
C GLU A 161 -13.75 -1.45 9.09
N LEU A 162 -15.04 -1.42 8.74
CA LEU A 162 -15.47 -1.22 7.35
C LEU A 162 -15.40 0.25 6.91
N GLU A 163 -15.40 1.18 7.86
CA GLU A 163 -15.72 2.58 7.61
C GLU A 163 -14.57 3.53 7.94
N TYR A 164 -13.53 3.08 8.65
CA TYR A 164 -12.42 3.94 9.04
C TYR A 164 -11.13 3.59 8.32
N THR A 165 -10.42 4.62 7.87
CA THR A 165 -9.08 4.49 7.29
C THR A 165 -8.19 5.59 7.82
N GLU A 166 -6.94 5.27 8.13
CA GLU A 166 -5.88 6.24 8.46
C GLU A 166 -4.74 6.15 7.45
N SER A 167 -4.35 7.29 6.87
CA SER A 167 -3.13 7.44 6.08
C SER A 167 -1.96 7.85 6.98
N GLN A 168 -0.90 7.04 7.02
CA GLN A 168 0.36 7.38 7.67
C GLN A 168 1.53 7.45 6.67
N ILE A 169 2.52 8.30 6.98
CA ILE A 169 3.72 8.50 6.17
C ILE A 169 4.74 7.41 6.49
N LEU A 170 5.21 6.70 5.47
CA LEU A 170 6.34 5.78 5.55
C LEU A 170 7.63 6.59 5.45
N ASP A 171 8.44 6.58 6.50
CA ASP A 171 9.76 7.18 6.45
C ASP A 171 10.69 6.30 5.59
N PRO A 172 11.31 6.85 4.52
CA PRO A 172 12.01 6.04 3.54
C PRO A 172 13.38 5.52 4.01
N TYR A 173 13.87 5.98 5.16
CA TYR A 173 15.18 5.58 5.70
C TYR A 173 15.05 4.56 6.82
N THR A 174 14.07 4.75 7.70
CA THR A 174 13.77 3.85 8.82
C THR A 174 12.79 2.74 8.45
N LEU A 175 12.02 2.96 7.37
CA LEU A 175 10.96 2.08 6.90
C LEU A 175 9.88 1.86 7.98
N GLU A 176 9.69 2.86 8.85
CA GLU A 176 8.65 2.90 9.86
C GLU A 176 7.55 3.87 9.45
N LEU A 177 6.33 3.58 9.90
CA LEU A 177 5.24 4.53 9.79
C LEU A 177 5.36 5.58 10.88
N THR A 178 5.39 6.82 10.43
CA THR A 178 5.63 7.99 11.25
C THR A 178 4.34 8.78 11.33
N ASP A 179 4.25 9.93 10.67
CA ASP A 179 3.20 10.91 10.91
C ASP A 179 1.86 10.55 10.25
N PHE A 180 0.81 11.02 10.89
CA PHE A 180 -0.55 10.97 10.38
C PHE A 180 -0.78 12.07 9.36
N LEU A 181 -1.31 11.68 8.19
CA LEU A 181 -1.64 12.59 7.12
C LEU A 181 -3.12 12.93 7.08
N ASN A 182 -3.98 11.91 6.99
CA ASN A 182 -5.44 12.08 6.95
C ASN A 182 -6.15 10.82 7.44
N ALA A 183 -7.42 10.98 7.81
CA ALA A 183 -8.31 9.87 8.10
C ALA A 183 -9.65 10.09 7.41
N ARG A 184 -10.32 8.97 7.14
CA ARG A 184 -11.65 8.96 6.56
C ARG A 184 -12.57 8.13 7.45
N PHE A 185 -13.78 8.64 7.64
CA PHE A 185 -14.98 7.85 7.90
C PHE A 185 -15.83 7.88 6.63
N ASP A 186 -16.61 6.85 6.30
CA ASP A 186 -17.26 6.67 4.98
C ASP A 186 -18.02 7.90 4.40
N ARG A 187 -18.36 8.92 5.21
CA ARG A 187 -18.96 10.20 4.79
C ARG A 187 -18.19 11.48 5.15
N TYR A 188 -17.07 11.40 5.86
CA TYR A 188 -16.31 12.55 6.35
C TYR A 188 -14.81 12.37 6.15
N TYR A 189 -14.17 13.39 5.55
CA TYR A 189 -12.71 13.48 5.43
C TYR A 189 -12.17 14.39 6.53
N TYR A 190 -11.19 13.91 7.29
CA TYR A 190 -10.43 14.69 8.26
C TYR A 190 -8.99 14.80 7.79
N TRP A 191 -8.55 16.02 7.48
CA TRP A 191 -7.20 16.31 6.99
C TRP A 191 -6.34 16.96 8.09
N ASN A 192 -5.07 16.59 8.15
CA ASN A 192 -4.10 17.26 9.00
C ASN A 192 -3.59 18.54 8.32
N GLU A 193 -3.97 19.71 8.85
CA GLU A 193 -3.63 21.02 8.28
C GLU A 193 -2.12 21.27 8.14
N LYS A 194 -1.26 20.53 8.87
CA LYS A 194 0.19 20.64 8.74
C LYS A 194 0.74 20.15 7.40
N TYR A 195 -0.06 19.42 6.62
CA TYR A 195 0.35 18.74 5.39
C TYR A 195 -0.53 19.10 4.19
N ASN A 196 -1.08 20.32 4.16
CA ASN A 196 -1.93 20.79 3.06
C ASN A 196 -1.17 20.85 1.72
N PRO A 197 -1.84 20.56 0.58
CA PRO A 197 -1.42 20.94 -0.77
C PRO A 197 -1.71 22.43 -1.10
#